data_AF-A0A285R4Z1-F1
#
_entry.id   AF-A0A285R4Z1-F1
#
_cell.length_a   1.000
_cell.length_b   1.000
_cell.length_c   1.000
_cell.angle_alpha   90.00
_cell.angle_beta   90.00
_cell.angle_gamma   90.00
#
_symmetry.space_group_name_H-M   'P 1'
#
loop_
_entity.id
_entity.type
_entity.pdbx_description
1 polymer ?
#
loop_
_entity_poly.entity_id
_entity_poly.type
_entity_poly.pdbx_seq_one_letter_code
_entity_poly.pdbx_strand_id
1 'polypeptide(L)'
;MIDEDEVGVGEQPFARSYDSFKHMTGVALLSLGGVFAFTDGSGGMQFDRKQIVVILSCFLVAAVTSVLMAGSLAALEVKPEPRAVVARRIRIGSIVVGMALSGGLGGFTYNFIAGLLK
;
A
#
# COMPACT_ATOMS: atom_id res chain seq x y z
N MET A 1 36.64 -23.34 18.89
CA MET A 1 35.77 -22.31 19.48
C MET A 1 36.14 -21.02 18.78
N ILE A 2 35.29 -20.56 17.87
CA ILE A 2 35.41 -19.23 17.28
C ILE A 2 34.31 -18.43 17.94
N ASP A 3 34.75 -17.42 18.67
CA ASP A 3 33.95 -16.53 19.47
C ASP A 3 33.01 -15.68 18.61
N GLU A 4 31.90 -15.40 19.28
CA GLU A 4 30.82 -14.47 18.99
C GLU A 4 31.33 -13.12 18.47
N ASP A 5 31.04 -12.82 17.20
CA ASP A 5 30.78 -11.46 16.76
C ASP A 5 29.29 -11.39 16.38
N GLU A 6 28.47 -11.08 17.40
CA GLU A 6 27.09 -10.64 17.27
C GLU A 6 27.02 -9.37 16.41
N VAL A 7 26.98 -9.55 15.10
CA VAL A 7 26.65 -8.45 14.20
C VAL A 7 25.18 -8.10 14.44
N GLY A 8 24.92 -6.88 14.93
CA GLY A 8 23.61 -6.25 15.08
C GLY A 8 22.87 -6.06 13.73
N VAL A 9 22.52 -7.16 13.06
CA VAL A 9 21.90 -7.19 11.71
C VAL A 9 20.36 -7.23 11.77
N GLY A 10 19.77 -7.24 12.97
CA GLY A 10 18.39 -7.66 13.16
C GLY A 10 17.29 -6.62 13.04
N GLU A 11 17.57 -5.35 13.31
CA GLU A 11 16.51 -4.40 13.73
C GLU A 11 16.06 -3.44 12.62
N GLN A 12 16.97 -3.02 11.74
CA GLN A 12 16.69 -2.03 10.68
C GLN A 12 15.71 -2.47 9.58
N PRO A 13 15.65 -3.75 9.13
CA PRO A 13 14.76 -4.14 8.03
C PRO A 13 13.26 -4.09 8.41
N PHE A 14 12.94 -4.36 9.68
CA PHE A 14 11.56 -4.43 10.18
C PHE A 14 10.96 -3.05 10.37
N ALA A 15 11.67 -2.15 11.04
CA ALA A 15 11.24 -0.76 11.23
C ALA A 15 10.98 -0.06 9.89
N ARG A 16 11.88 -0.26 8.92
CA ARG A 16 11.73 0.30 7.57
C ARG A 16 10.52 -0.26 6.82
N SER A 17 10.23 -1.56 6.98
CA SER A 17 9.08 -2.19 6.33
C SER A 17 7.76 -1.68 6.94
N TYR A 18 7.73 -1.51 8.25
CA TYR A 18 6.58 -0.97 8.96
C TYR A 18 6.25 0.46 8.52
N ASP A 19 7.26 1.33 8.47
CA ASP A 19 7.09 2.69 7.96
C ASP A 19 6.63 2.69 6.50
N SER A 20 7.18 1.81 5.67
CA SER A 20 6.75 1.68 4.27
C SER A 20 5.26 1.37 4.15
N PHE A 21 4.74 0.38 4.89
CA PHE A 21 3.32 0.05 4.87
C PHE A 21 2.43 1.16 5.45
N LYS A 22 2.88 1.87 6.48
CA LYS A 22 2.18 3.08 6.97
C LYS A 22 2.05 4.14 5.88
N HIS A 23 3.14 4.45 5.18
CA HIS A 23 3.12 5.42 4.10
C HIS A 23 2.22 4.97 2.94
N MET A 24 2.30 3.70 2.54
CA MET A 24 1.41 3.13 1.51
C MET A 24 -0.07 3.23 1.90
N THR A 25 -0.39 3.04 3.18
CA THR A 25 -1.75 3.25 3.70
C THR A 25 -2.19 4.70 3.51
N GLY A 26 -1.33 5.66 3.89
CA GLY A 26 -1.60 7.09 3.71
C GLY A 26 -1.82 7.46 2.24
N VAL A 27 -0.97 6.95 1.33
CA VAL A 27 -1.10 7.15 -0.11
C VAL A 27 -2.43 6.57 -0.63
N ALA A 28 -2.81 5.37 -0.20
CA ALA A 28 -4.05 4.73 -0.63
C ALA A 28 -5.28 5.53 -0.17
N LEU A 29 -5.31 5.99 1.08
CA LEU A 29 -6.42 6.79 1.64
C LEU A 29 -6.51 8.17 0.99
N LEU A 30 -5.38 8.84 0.77
CA LEU A 30 -5.34 10.11 0.05
C LEU A 30 -5.85 9.95 -1.39
N SER A 31 -5.44 8.87 -2.06
CA SER A 31 -5.89 8.55 -3.42
C SER A 31 -7.38 8.24 -3.48
N LEU A 32 -7.92 7.53 -2.49
CA LEU A 32 -9.36 7.32 -2.30
C LEU A 32 -10.12 8.65 -2.21
N GLY A 33 -9.66 9.56 -1.35
CA GLY A 33 -10.24 10.90 -1.24
C GLY A 33 -10.19 11.68 -2.56
N GLY A 34 -9.08 11.56 -3.29
CA GLY A 34 -8.92 12.11 -4.64
C GLY A 34 -9.99 11.58 -5.60
N VAL A 35 -10.16 10.25 -5.70
CA VAL A 35 -11.19 9.65 -6.56
C VAL A 35 -12.58 10.16 -6.21
N PHE A 36 -12.93 10.19 -4.92
CA PHE A 36 -14.25 10.64 -4.48
C PHE A 36 -14.54 12.10 -4.85
N ALA A 37 -13.54 12.98 -4.79
CA ALA A 37 -13.69 14.38 -5.22
C ALA A 37 -14.11 14.52 -6.69
N PHE A 38 -13.74 13.55 -7.55
CA PHE A 38 -14.13 13.55 -8.97
C PHE A 38 -15.41 12.74 -9.26
N THR A 39 -15.87 11.89 -8.33
CA THR A 39 -17.11 11.11 -8.55
C THR A 39 -18.39 11.91 -8.43
N ASP A 40 -18.37 13.08 -7.76
CA ASP A 40 -19.56 13.89 -7.51
C ASP A 40 -20.03 14.67 -8.75
N GLY A 41 -19.29 14.60 -9.87
CA GLY A 41 -19.70 15.10 -11.19
C GLY A 41 -19.84 16.63 -11.30
N SER A 42 -19.65 17.36 -10.21
CA SER A 42 -19.81 18.81 -10.10
C SER A 42 -18.79 19.62 -10.91
N GLY A 43 -17.72 18.98 -11.40
CA GLY A 43 -16.65 19.60 -12.20
C GLY A 43 -16.67 19.29 -13.71
N GLY A 44 -17.72 18.66 -14.26
CA GLY A 44 -17.82 18.37 -15.70
C GLY A 44 -17.00 17.16 -16.20
N MET A 45 -16.07 16.64 -15.40
CA MET A 45 -15.40 15.35 -15.68
C MET A 45 -16.26 14.18 -15.22
N GLN A 46 -16.80 13.40 -16.17
CA GLN A 46 -17.50 12.14 -15.87
C GLN A 46 -16.60 10.95 -16.20
N PHE A 47 -16.13 10.26 -15.17
CA PHE A 47 -15.44 8.98 -15.33
C PHE A 47 -16.45 7.85 -15.50
N ASP A 48 -16.07 6.81 -16.26
CA ASP A 48 -16.89 5.60 -16.38
C ASP A 48 -16.98 4.93 -15.00
N ARG A 49 -18.21 4.69 -14.54
CA ARG A 49 -18.52 4.06 -13.27
C ARG A 49 -17.80 2.72 -13.10
N LYS A 50 -17.63 1.95 -14.18
CA LYS A 50 -16.89 0.68 -14.14
C LYS A 50 -15.43 0.90 -13.80
N GLN A 51 -14.80 1.92 -14.38
CA GLN A 51 -13.40 2.23 -14.15
C GLN A 51 -13.18 2.75 -12.72
N ILE A 52 -14.08 3.60 -12.22
CA ILE A 52 -14.07 4.06 -10.83
C ILE A 52 -14.10 2.87 -9.86
N VAL A 53 -15.00 1.90 -10.08
CA VAL A 53 -15.12 0.72 -9.20
C VAL A 53 -13.81 -0.08 -9.18
N VAL A 54 -13.16 -0.27 -10.33
CA VAL A 54 -11.87 -0.97 -10.40
C VAL A 54 -10.78 -0.20 -9.64
N ILE A 55 -10.67 1.11 -9.86
CA ILE A 55 -9.69 1.99 -9.18
C ILE A 55 -9.89 1.96 -7.66
N LEU A 56 -11.13 2.13 -7.20
CA LEU A 56 -11.48 2.07 -5.78
C LEU A 56 -11.15 0.71 -5.17
N SER A 57 -11.43 -0.39 -5.89
CA SER A 57 -11.10 -1.74 -5.44
C SER A 57 -9.59 -1.92 -5.27
N CYS A 58 -8.79 -1.41 -6.21
CA CYS A 58 -7.34 -1.41 -6.12
C CYS A 58 -6.84 -0.63 -4.89
N PHE A 59 -7.35 0.59 -4.65
CA PHE A 59 -6.97 1.36 -3.47
C PHE A 59 -7.41 0.72 -2.16
N LEU A 60 -8.59 0.11 -2.12
CA LEU A 60 -9.07 -0.61 -0.95
C LEU A 60 -8.17 -1.81 -0.62
N VAL A 61 -7.80 -2.62 -1.63
CA VAL A 61 -6.88 -3.74 -1.45
C VAL A 61 -5.51 -3.26 -0.96
N ALA A 62 -4.98 -2.17 -1.52
CA ALA A 62 -3.72 -1.57 -1.08
C ALA A 62 -3.79 -1.08 0.38
N ALA A 63 -4.86 -0.37 0.75
CA ALA A 63 -5.05 0.17 2.10
C ALA A 63 -5.19 -0.96 3.13
N VAL A 64 -6.08 -1.92 2.89
CA VAL A 64 -6.32 -3.05 3.80
C VAL A 64 -5.06 -3.89 3.98
N THR A 65 -4.39 -4.24 2.88
CA THR A 65 -3.17 -5.05 2.94
C THR A 65 -2.05 -4.32 3.68
N SER A 66 -1.90 -3.01 3.44
CA SER A 66 -0.90 -2.19 4.14
C SER A 66 -1.17 -2.10 5.65
N VAL A 67 -2.42 -1.89 6.05
CA VAL A 67 -2.81 -1.85 7.47
C VAL A 67 -2.57 -3.20 8.15
N LEU A 68 -2.96 -4.30 7.49
CA LEU A 68 -2.74 -5.64 8.03
C LEU A 68 -1.25 -5.95 8.19
N MET A 69 -0.42 -5.59 7.23
CA MET A 69 1.03 -5.79 7.31
C MET A 69 1.66 -4.90 8.40
N ALA A 70 1.29 -3.62 8.49
CA ALA A 70 1.75 -2.73 9.55
C ALA A 70 1.35 -3.25 10.94
N GLY A 71 0.10 -3.70 11.10
CA GLY A 71 -0.38 -4.32 12.34
C GLY A 71 0.36 -5.61 12.68
N SER A 72 0.63 -6.47 11.68
CA SER A 72 1.40 -7.70 11.89
C SER A 72 2.83 -7.40 12.34
N LEU A 73 3.45 -6.34 11.81
CA LEU A 73 4.80 -5.93 12.21
C LEU A 73 4.82 -5.31 13.61
N ALA A 74 3.83 -4.50 13.97
CA ALA A 74 3.70 -3.98 15.33
C ALA A 74 3.47 -5.11 16.36
N ALA A 75 2.72 -6.16 15.99
CA ALA A 75 2.51 -7.31 16.86
C ALA A 75 3.80 -8.09 17.16
N LEU A 76 4.82 -8.01 16.29
CA LEU A 76 6.12 -8.65 16.51
C LEU A 76 6.93 -7.98 17.62
N GLU A 77 6.64 -6.71 17.96
CA GLU A 77 7.24 -6.05 19.12
C GLU A 77 6.81 -6.72 20.43
N VAL A 78 5.62 -7.31 20.46
CA VAL A 78 5.06 -8.00 21.63
C VAL A 78 5.35 -9.51 21.60
N LYS A 79 5.36 -10.13 20.42
CA LYS A 79 5.61 -11.56 20.26
C LYS A 79 6.53 -11.84 19.07
N PRO A 80 7.82 -12.15 19.28
CA PRO A 80 8.75 -12.40 18.18
C PRO A 80 8.38 -13.69 17.42
N GLU A 81 8.30 -13.60 16.09
CA GLU A 81 8.14 -14.73 15.17
C GLU A 81 9.46 -15.05 14.42
N PRO A 82 9.61 -16.26 13.83
CA PRO A 82 10.76 -16.60 13.02
C PRO A 82 10.95 -15.63 11.82
N ARG A 83 12.12 -14.99 11.74
CA ARG A 83 12.45 -13.94 10.77
C ARG A 83 12.21 -14.36 9.30
N ALA A 84 12.44 -15.63 8.95
CA ALA A 84 12.25 -16.14 7.59
C ALA A 84 10.77 -16.11 7.14
N VAL A 85 9.83 -16.39 8.06
CA VAL A 85 8.39 -16.38 7.77
C VAL A 85 7.92 -14.93 7.61
N VAL A 86 8.37 -14.04 8.49
CA VAL A 86 8.02 -12.62 8.44
C VAL A 86 8.57 -11.96 7.18
N ALA A 87 9.84 -12.19 6.83
CA ALA A 87 10.45 -11.64 5.62
C ALA A 87 9.70 -12.06 4.33
N ARG A 88 9.25 -13.31 4.27
CA ARG A 88 8.42 -13.79 3.15
C ARG A 88 7.07 -13.07 3.10
N ARG A 89 6.40 -12.88 4.25
CA ARG A 89 5.12 -12.16 4.33
C ARG A 89 5.28 -10.70 3.91
N ILE A 90 6.30 -10.00 4.42
CA ILE A 90 6.63 -8.62 4.02
C ILE A 90 6.78 -8.54 2.50
N ARG A 91 7.61 -9.43 1.90
CA ARG A 91 7.87 -9.40 0.46
C ARG A 91 6.59 -9.59 -0.36
N ILE A 92 5.74 -10.53 0.02
CA ILE A 92 4.45 -10.76 -0.66
C ILE A 92 3.54 -9.54 -0.48
N GLY A 93 3.44 -9.02 0.74
CA GLY A 93 2.65 -7.83 1.05
C GLY A 93 3.07 -6.62 0.23
N SER A 94 4.37 -6.34 0.13
CA SER A 94 4.90 -5.24 -0.66
C SER A 94 4.60 -5.39 -2.16
N ILE A 95 4.65 -6.62 -2.69
CA ILE A 95 4.30 -6.89 -4.09
C ILE A 95 2.81 -6.62 -4.33
N VAL A 96 1.94 -7.16 -3.46
CA VAL A 96 0.48 -6.98 -3.57
C VAL A 96 0.10 -5.51 -3.48
N VAL A 97 0.61 -4.80 -2.47
CA VAL A 97 0.34 -3.37 -2.28
C VAL A 97 0.89 -2.55 -3.46
N GLY A 98 2.11 -2.86 -3.92
CA GLY A 98 2.71 -2.19 -5.08
C GLY A 98 1.86 -2.36 -6.34
N MET A 99 1.48 -3.58 -6.69
CA MET A 99 0.62 -3.86 -7.86
C MET A 99 -0.73 -3.16 -7.75
N ALA A 100 -1.36 -3.21 -6.57
CA ALA A 100 -2.65 -2.57 -6.34
C ALA A 100 -2.57 -1.05 -6.43
N LEU A 101 -1.57 -0.42 -5.81
CA LEU A 101 -1.35 1.04 -5.91
C LEU A 101 -1.02 1.48 -7.33
N SER A 102 -0.12 0.77 -8.02
CA SER A 102 0.22 1.10 -9.42
C SER A 102 -0.99 0.96 -10.33
N GLY A 103 -1.82 -0.07 -10.15
CA GLY A 103 -3.07 -0.24 -10.91
C GLY A 103 -4.09 0.87 -10.62
N GLY A 104 -4.32 1.18 -9.34
CA GLY A 104 -5.25 2.23 -8.92
C GLY A 104 -4.80 3.63 -9.37
N LEU A 105 -3.55 4.00 -9.11
CA LEU A 105 -2.97 5.29 -9.52
C LEU A 105 -2.92 5.42 -11.04
N GLY A 106 -2.46 4.38 -11.75
CA GLY A 106 -2.41 4.38 -13.21
C GLY A 106 -3.79 4.56 -13.84
N GLY A 107 -4.79 3.82 -13.35
CA GLY A 107 -6.18 3.96 -13.79
C GLY A 107 -6.76 5.33 -13.49
N PHE A 108 -6.48 5.88 -12.30
CA PHE A 108 -6.91 7.22 -11.90
C PHE A 108 -6.27 8.30 -12.78
N THR A 109 -4.95 8.26 -12.98
CA THR A 109 -4.22 9.21 -13.82
C THR A 109 -4.70 9.16 -15.27
N TYR A 110 -4.94 7.96 -15.81
CA TYR A 110 -5.50 7.81 -17.15
C TYR A 110 -6.86 8.50 -17.28
N ASN A 111 -7.78 8.25 -16.33
CA ASN A 111 -9.10 8.88 -16.32
C ASN A 111 -9.00 10.40 -16.17
N PHE A 112 -8.13 10.87 -15.27
CA PHE A 112 -7.91 12.28 -15.03
C PHE A 112 -7.39 13.01 -16.28
N ILE A 113 -6.39 12.46 -16.96
CA ILE A 113 -5.86 13.02 -18.21
C ILE A 113 -6.92 12.99 -19.31
N ALA A 114 -7.65 11.87 -19.45
CA ALA A 114 -8.72 11.75 -20.42
C ALA A 114 -9.88 12.74 -20.17
N GLY A 115 -10.14 13.06 -18.90
CA GLY A 115 -11.12 14.07 -18.50
C GLY A 115 -10.65 15.51 -18.73
N LEU A 116 -9.36 15.79 -18.56
CA LEU A 116 -8.77 17.12 -18.83
C LEU A 116 -8.65 17.46 -20.31
N LEU A 117 -8.42 16.46 -21.17
CA LEU A 117 -8.22 16.65 -22.61
C LEU A 117 -9.52 16.60 -23.43
N LYS A 118 -10.66 16.41 -22.78
CA LYS A 118 -11.99 16.42 -23.40
C LYS A 118 -12.62 17.81 -23.32
#